data_AF-A0A0J7MN62-F1
#
_entry.id   AF-A0A0J7MN62-F1
#
_cell.length_a   1.000
_cell.length_b   1.000
_cell.length_c   1.000
_cell.angle_alpha   90.00
_cell.angle_beta   90.00
_cell.angle_gamma   90.00
#
_symmetry.space_group_name_H-M   'P 1'
#
loop_
_entity.id
_entity.type
_entity.pdbx_description
1 polymer ?
#
loop_
_entity_poly.entity_id
_entity_poly.type
_entity_poly.pdbx_seq_one_letter_code
_entity_poly.pdbx_strand_id
1 'polypeptide(L)'
;MKASIVERFNRTLKINMWKMFTLNGNYKWIDALPRLVAKYNARKHRTIGMKPIDVTPAIADKLLNTVYSNVKITAPTRFKVGDSVRVSKFKTICDKGYTPNWTTEVFKIAKVQKTNPATYVLEDSRGNPIAGGFHEYELHHVANPDVYLMEKVIRKKGDEVYVKWLGLDKSHNSWIHKNNIL
;
A
#
# COMPACT_ATOMS: atom_id res chain seq x y z
N MET A 1 8.37 5.16 -7.88
CA MET A 1 8.85 6.01 -6.76
C MET A 1 7.88 7.17 -6.64
N LYS A 2 6.84 7.07 -5.79
CA LYS A 2 5.78 8.10 -5.80
C LYS A 2 5.98 9.19 -4.72
N ALA A 3 6.40 8.83 -3.50
CA ALA A 3 6.58 9.82 -2.42
C ALA A 3 7.82 9.63 -1.52
N SER A 4 8.63 8.57 -1.71
CA SER A 4 9.68 8.17 -0.76
C SER A 4 10.73 9.24 -0.47
N ILE A 5 11.07 10.08 -1.44
CA ILE A 5 12.04 11.19 -1.27
C ILE A 5 11.46 12.26 -0.35
N VAL A 6 10.22 12.69 -0.61
CA VAL A 6 9.50 13.69 0.17
C VAL A 6 9.24 13.16 1.59
N GLU A 7 8.89 11.88 1.74
CA GLU A 7 8.76 11.23 3.04
C GLU A 7 10.06 11.25 3.85
N ARG A 8 11.20 10.97 3.20
CA ARG A 8 12.51 11.03 3.84
C ARG A 8 12.89 12.45 4.26
N PHE A 9 12.56 13.45 3.44
CA PHE A 9 12.70 14.86 3.81
C PHE A 9 11.84 15.18 5.04
N ASN A 10 10.54 14.88 5.00
CA ASN A 10 9.59 15.14 6.08
C ASN A 10 10.03 14.49 7.40
N ARG A 11 10.49 13.23 7.36
CA ARG A 11 11.04 12.54 8.52
C ARG A 11 12.24 13.30 9.10
N THR A 12 13.18 13.71 8.25
CA THR A 12 14.40 14.41 8.69
C THR A 12 14.07 15.77 9.29
N LEU A 13 13.17 16.53 8.66
CA LEU A 13 12.72 17.83 9.16
C LEU A 13 12.05 17.69 10.52
N LYS A 14 11.10 16.76 10.66
CA LYS A 14 10.42 16.49 11.93
C LYS A 14 11.39 16.10 13.04
N ILE A 15 12.41 15.27 12.76
CA ILE A 15 13.44 14.92 13.76
C ILE A 15 14.18 16.17 14.26
N ASN A 16 14.53 17.10 13.37
CA ASN A 16 15.21 18.33 13.77
C ASN A 16 14.28 19.28 14.54
N MET A 17 13.00 19.35 14.16
CA MET A 17 11.99 20.11 14.91
C MET A 17 11.82 19.57 16.32
N TRP A 18 11.71 18.25 16.50
CA TRP A 18 11.58 17.62 17.82
C TRP A 18 12.77 17.92 18.73
N LYS A 19 14.00 17.87 18.21
CA LYS A 19 15.19 18.28 18.97
C LYS A 19 15.09 19.73 19.47
N MET A 20 14.61 20.63 18.61
CA MET A 20 14.41 22.03 18.98
C MET A 20 13.30 22.20 20.03
N PHE A 21 12.19 21.46 19.90
CA PHE A 21 11.09 21.52 20.87
C PHE A 21 11.54 21.10 22.26
N THR A 22 12.33 20.02 22.35
CA THR A 22 12.90 19.56 23.62
C THR A 22 13.86 20.59 24.23
N LEU A 23 14.68 21.27 23.41
CA LEU A 23 15.61 22.29 23.89
C LEU A 23 14.92 23.58 24.35
N ASN A 24 13.88 24.01 23.65
CA ASN A 24 13.21 25.30 23.90
C ASN A 24 12.05 25.20 24.91
N GLY A 25 11.59 23.99 25.24
CA GLY A 25 10.43 23.76 26.10
C GLY A 25 9.09 24.23 25.50
N ASN A 26 9.02 24.45 24.19
CA ASN A 26 7.80 24.86 23.50
C ASN A 26 7.73 24.34 22.06
N TYR A 27 6.52 24.35 21.50
CA TYR A 27 6.24 23.87 20.15
C TYR A 27 6.16 24.98 19.09
N LYS A 28 6.74 26.17 19.33
CA LYS A 28 6.74 27.24 18.31
C LYS A 28 7.77 26.91 17.23
N TRP A 29 7.30 26.66 16.00
CA TRP A 29 8.15 26.22 14.89
C TRP A 29 8.22 27.18 13.70
N ILE A 30 7.23 28.06 13.52
CA ILE A 30 7.11 28.92 12.34
C ILE A 30 8.39 29.74 12.14
N ASP A 31 8.84 30.45 13.17
CA ASP A 31 10.05 31.30 13.11
C ASP A 31 11.35 30.50 12.96
N ALA A 32 11.32 29.22 13.31
CA ALA A 32 12.49 28.34 13.25
C ALA A 32 12.62 27.59 11.91
N LEU A 33 11.55 27.53 11.10
CA LEU A 33 11.56 26.84 9.82
C LEU A 33 12.67 27.32 8.89
N PRO A 34 12.89 28.64 8.67
CA PRO A 34 13.94 29.09 7.76
C PRO A 34 15.32 28.56 8.17
N ARG A 35 15.61 28.59 9.48
CA ARG A 35 16.87 28.05 10.04
C ARG A 35 16.99 26.54 9.83
N LEU A 36 15.92 25.79 10.04
CA LEU A 36 15.91 24.33 9.88
C LEU A 36 16.11 23.91 8.42
N VAL A 37 15.45 24.61 7.49
CA VAL A 37 15.59 24.37 6.04
C VAL A 37 16.98 24.74 5.56
N ALA A 38 17.51 25.91 5.96
CA ALA A 38 18.88 26.32 5.64
C ALA A 38 19.90 25.28 6.13
N LYS A 39 19.74 24.78 7.36
CA LYS A 39 20.60 23.71 7.91
C LYS A 39 20.51 22.41 7.12
N TYR A 40 19.32 22.03 6.66
CA TYR A 40 19.13 20.84 5.83
C TYR A 40 19.83 20.98 4.48
N ASN A 41 19.69 22.13 3.83
CA ASN A 41 20.26 22.43 2.52
C ASN A 41 21.78 22.62 2.54
N ALA A 42 22.35 23.09 3.66
CA ALA A 42 23.78 23.27 3.83
C ALA A 42 24.52 22.00 4.31
N ARG A 43 23.81 20.93 4.68
CA ARG A 43 24.42 19.67 5.13
C ARG A 43 24.76 18.80 3.94
N LYS A 44 25.94 18.17 3.95
CA LYS A 44 26.28 17.12 2.99
C LYS A 44 25.44 15.87 3.24
N HIS A 45 24.72 15.39 2.21
CA HIS A 45 23.88 14.21 2.31
C HIS A 45 24.60 12.98 1.75
N ARG A 46 24.47 11.83 2.44
CA ARG A 46 25.14 10.58 2.06
C ARG A 46 24.77 10.10 0.65
N THR A 47 23.49 10.22 0.27
CA THR A 47 22.98 9.69 -1.01
C THR A 47 23.55 10.42 -2.23
N ILE A 48 23.65 11.75 -2.17
CA ILE A 48 24.18 12.56 -3.29
C ILE A 48 25.65 12.96 -3.11
N GLY A 49 26.24 12.71 -1.94
CA GLY A 49 27.64 13.03 -1.66
C GLY A 49 27.96 14.53 -1.55
N MET A 50 26.97 15.43 -1.65
CA MET A 50 27.14 16.88 -1.58
C MET A 50 25.99 17.56 -0.82
N LYS A 51 26.05 18.88 -0.69
CA LYS A 51 24.98 19.68 -0.06
C LYS A 51 23.87 19.93 -1.07
N PRO A 52 22.59 19.83 -0.70
CA PRO A 52 21.48 20.15 -1.61
C PRO A 52 21.57 21.56 -2.22
N ILE A 53 22.09 22.55 -1.48
CA ILE A 53 22.25 23.93 -1.97
C ILE A 53 23.28 24.07 -3.11
N ASP A 54 24.22 23.14 -3.22
CA ASP A 54 25.30 23.18 -4.23
C ASP A 54 24.92 22.42 -5.52
N VAL A 55 23.69 21.89 -5.61
CA VAL A 55 23.24 21.10 -6.76
C VAL A 55 22.82 22.02 -7.90
N THR A 56 23.56 21.97 -9.00
CA THR A 56 23.21 22.65 -10.27
C THR A 56 22.43 21.71 -11.20
N PRO A 57 21.65 22.22 -12.18
CA PRO A 57 20.96 21.37 -13.15
C PRO A 57 21.86 20.37 -13.87
N ALA A 58 23.08 20.79 -14.25
CA ALA A 58 24.05 19.92 -14.91
C ALA A 58 24.55 18.76 -14.03
N ILE A 59 24.66 19.00 -12.70
CA ILE A 59 25.06 17.97 -11.73
C ILE A 59 23.88 17.06 -11.37
N ALA A 60 22.65 17.61 -11.38
CA ALA A 60 21.44 16.88 -11.01
C ALA A 60 21.24 15.62 -11.86
N ASP A 61 21.41 15.70 -13.19
CA ASP A 61 21.26 14.54 -14.08
C ASP A 61 22.29 13.44 -13.77
N LYS A 62 23.55 13.83 -13.53
CA LYS A 62 24.60 12.89 -13.14
C LYS A 62 24.29 12.22 -11.80
N LEU A 63 23.78 12.98 -10.82
CA LEU A 63 23.37 12.44 -9.53
C LEU A 63 22.19 11.49 -9.64
N LEU A 64 21.17 11.82 -10.44
CA LEU A 64 20.02 10.96 -10.65
C LEU A 64 20.44 9.62 -11.25
N ASN A 65 21.31 9.65 -12.27
CA ASN A 65 21.88 8.44 -12.84
C ASN A 65 22.67 7.65 -11.79
N THR A 66 23.49 8.30 -10.97
CA THR A 66 24.30 7.62 -9.94
C THR A 66 23.44 7.00 -8.84
N VAL A 67 22.38 7.68 -8.40
CA VAL A 67 21.51 7.23 -7.29
C VAL A 67 20.58 6.10 -7.73
N TYR A 68 20.16 6.10 -9.00
CA TYR A 68 19.17 5.15 -9.53
C TYR A 68 19.71 4.13 -10.54
N SER A 69 21.02 4.10 -10.81
CA SER A 69 21.68 3.15 -11.72
C SER A 69 21.76 1.72 -11.18
N ASN A 70 21.45 1.50 -9.90
CA ASN A 70 21.50 0.16 -9.30
C ASN A 70 20.68 -0.82 -10.14
N VAL A 71 21.34 -1.89 -10.61
CA VAL A 71 20.72 -2.94 -11.41
C VAL A 71 19.56 -3.51 -10.61
N LYS A 72 18.36 -3.34 -11.15
CA LYS A 72 17.14 -3.85 -10.56
C LYS A 72 17.07 -5.34 -10.86
N ILE A 73 17.67 -6.16 -10.00
CA ILE A 73 17.49 -7.61 -10.05
C ILE A 73 16.02 -7.86 -9.70
N THR A 74 15.23 -8.27 -10.69
CA THR A 74 13.84 -8.67 -10.46
C THR A 74 13.88 -9.94 -9.64
N ALA A 75 13.49 -9.85 -8.36
CA ALA A 75 13.29 -11.02 -7.53
C ALA A 75 12.27 -11.95 -8.19
N PRO A 76 12.40 -13.29 -8.04
CA PRO A 76 11.39 -14.21 -8.53
C PRO A 76 10.03 -13.87 -7.93
N THR A 77 9.01 -13.82 -8.79
CA THR A 77 7.66 -13.43 -8.39
C THR A 77 6.97 -14.59 -7.69
N ARG A 78 6.46 -14.39 -6.48
CA ARG A 78 5.77 -15.43 -5.71
C ARG A 78 4.45 -15.88 -6.34
N PHE A 79 3.70 -14.95 -6.91
CA PHE A 79 2.40 -15.21 -7.53
C PHE A 79 2.45 -15.19 -9.05
N LYS A 80 1.47 -15.87 -9.67
CA LYS A 80 1.29 -16.01 -11.11
C LYS A 80 -0.06 -15.44 -11.55
N VAL A 81 -0.19 -15.20 -12.85
CA VAL A 81 -1.47 -14.81 -13.46
C VAL A 81 -2.49 -15.93 -13.22
N GLY A 82 -3.69 -15.57 -12.77
CA GLY A 82 -4.78 -16.49 -12.42
C GLY A 82 -4.82 -16.92 -10.95
N ASP A 83 -3.77 -16.66 -10.16
CA ASP A 83 -3.80 -16.98 -8.73
C ASP A 83 -4.89 -16.19 -8.01
N SER A 84 -5.60 -16.86 -7.09
CA SER A 84 -6.63 -16.24 -6.25
C SER A 84 -6.01 -15.70 -4.97
N VAL A 85 -6.22 -14.41 -4.72
CA VAL A 85 -5.57 -13.68 -3.62
C VAL A 85 -6.54 -12.81 -2.84
N ARG A 86 -6.20 -12.53 -1.59
CA ARG A 86 -6.81 -11.47 -0.77
C ARG A 86 -5.83 -10.33 -0.58
N VAL A 87 -6.38 -9.13 -0.40
CA VAL A 87 -5.59 -7.90 -0.22
C VAL A 87 -5.50 -7.57 1.27
N SER A 88 -4.37 -7.05 1.73
CA SER A 88 -4.20 -6.60 3.11
C SER A 88 -5.12 -5.41 3.40
N LYS A 89 -5.82 -5.44 4.53
CA LYS A 89 -6.63 -4.31 5.00
C LYS A 89 -5.73 -3.21 5.54
N PHE A 90 -6.08 -1.96 5.23
CA PHE A 90 -5.52 -0.82 5.93
C PHE A 90 -6.06 -0.82 7.36
N LYS A 91 -5.16 -0.98 8.34
CA LYS A 91 -5.48 -0.86 9.76
C LYS A 91 -5.01 0.47 10.32
N THR A 92 -5.88 1.11 11.07
CA THR A 92 -5.54 2.24 11.93
C THR A 92 -4.90 1.74 13.22
N ILE A 93 -4.21 2.65 13.93
CA ILE A 93 -3.50 2.33 15.19
C ILE A 93 -4.43 1.76 16.26
N CYS A 94 -5.73 2.10 16.20
CA CYS A 94 -6.73 1.70 17.19
C CYS A 94 -7.53 0.46 16.79
N ASP A 95 -7.21 -0.20 15.67
CA ASP A 95 -7.96 -1.38 15.25
C ASP A 95 -7.66 -2.59 16.12
N LYS A 96 -8.71 -3.34 16.44
CA LYS A 96 -8.65 -4.52 17.29
C LYS A 96 -7.76 -5.60 16.67
N GLY A 97 -6.77 -6.08 17.43
CA GLY A 97 -5.77 -7.04 16.96
C GLY A 97 -6.34 -8.38 16.49
N TYR A 98 -7.47 -8.82 17.07
CA TYR A 98 -8.12 -10.08 16.72
C TYR A 98 -8.94 -10.03 15.41
N THR A 99 -9.07 -8.86 14.79
CA THR A 99 -9.79 -8.75 13.51
C THR A 99 -8.90 -9.20 12.35
N PRO A 100 -9.46 -9.83 11.31
CA PRO A 100 -8.68 -10.28 10.15
C PRO A 100 -7.89 -9.14 9.49
N ASN A 101 -6.64 -9.43 9.11
CA ASN A 101 -5.76 -8.50 8.38
C ASN A 101 -6.01 -8.44 6.87
N TRP A 102 -6.88 -9.32 6.34
CA TRP A 102 -7.12 -9.49 4.91
C TRP A 102 -8.56 -9.15 4.54
N THR A 103 -8.80 -8.73 3.30
CA THR A 103 -10.14 -8.51 2.73
C THR A 103 -10.95 -9.80 2.74
N THR A 104 -12.27 -9.69 2.78
CA THR A 104 -13.17 -10.84 2.63
C THR A 104 -13.33 -11.22 1.16
N GLU A 105 -13.35 -10.22 0.28
CA GLU A 105 -13.36 -10.38 -1.17
C GLU A 105 -12.06 -11.04 -1.66
N VAL A 106 -12.23 -11.97 -2.61
CA VAL A 106 -11.18 -12.70 -3.31
C VAL A 106 -11.01 -12.07 -4.69
N PHE A 107 -9.77 -11.77 -5.04
CA PHE A 107 -9.37 -11.20 -6.32
C PHE A 107 -8.54 -12.19 -7.11
N LYS A 108 -8.45 -12.00 -8.42
CA LYS A 108 -7.55 -12.76 -9.29
C LYS A 108 -6.42 -11.88 -9.78
N ILE A 109 -5.24 -12.47 -9.96
CA ILE A 109 -4.12 -11.76 -10.56
C ILE A 109 -4.29 -11.74 -12.08
N ALA A 110 -4.62 -10.57 -12.61
CA ALA A 110 -4.75 -10.35 -14.05
C ALA A 110 -3.38 -10.20 -14.73
N LYS A 111 -2.41 -9.56 -14.06
CA LYS A 111 -1.09 -9.30 -14.64
C LYS A 111 0.01 -9.19 -13.60
N VAL A 112 1.14 -9.82 -13.88
CA VAL A 112 2.40 -9.65 -13.13
C VAL A 112 3.27 -8.62 -13.85
N GLN A 113 3.60 -7.52 -13.17
CA GLN A 113 4.48 -6.47 -13.68
C GLN A 113 5.90 -6.69 -13.15
N LYS A 114 6.87 -6.75 -14.07
CA LYS A 114 8.31 -6.88 -13.77
C LYS A 114 8.92 -5.55 -13.33
N THR A 115 8.33 -4.93 -12.32
CA THR A 115 8.87 -3.79 -11.59
C THR A 115 9.83 -4.29 -10.49
N ASN A 116 10.55 -3.38 -9.83
CA ASN A 116 11.38 -3.73 -8.68
C ASN A 116 11.00 -2.84 -7.47
N PRO A 117 10.37 -3.41 -6.43
CA PRO A 117 9.88 -4.80 -6.33
C PRO A 117 8.72 -5.07 -7.31
N ALA A 118 8.44 -6.34 -7.63
CA ALA A 118 7.37 -6.72 -8.54
C ALA A 118 6.00 -6.22 -8.05
N THR A 119 5.15 -5.85 -8.99
CA THR A 119 3.79 -5.36 -8.72
C THR A 119 2.77 -6.16 -9.50
N TYR A 120 1.57 -6.30 -8.94
CA TYR A 120 0.49 -7.12 -9.46
C TYR A 120 -0.72 -6.25 -9.78
N VAL A 121 -1.35 -6.51 -10.92
CA VAL A 121 -2.66 -5.95 -11.26
C VAL A 121 -3.70 -7.02 -10.94
N LEU A 122 -4.72 -6.63 -10.20
CA LEU A 122 -5.79 -7.51 -9.78
C LEU A 122 -7.06 -7.22 -10.58
N GLU A 123 -7.92 -8.23 -10.66
CA GLU A 123 -9.30 -8.12 -11.13
C GLU A 123 -10.27 -8.66 -10.08
N ASP A 124 -11.46 -8.11 -10.04
CA ASP A 124 -12.55 -8.57 -9.19
C ASP A 124 -13.18 -9.88 -9.70
N SER A 125 -14.15 -10.40 -8.94
CA SER A 125 -14.90 -11.61 -9.31
C SER A 125 -15.66 -11.50 -10.65
N ARG A 126 -15.88 -10.29 -11.18
CA ARG A 126 -16.56 -10.01 -12.45
C ARG A 126 -15.58 -9.72 -13.59
N GLY A 127 -14.28 -9.77 -13.35
CA GLY A 127 -13.24 -9.45 -14.32
C GLY A 127 -12.99 -7.95 -14.50
N ASN A 128 -13.49 -7.08 -13.62
CA ASN A 128 -13.15 -5.66 -13.66
C ASN A 128 -11.77 -5.45 -13.03
N PRO A 129 -10.87 -4.68 -13.68
CA PRO A 129 -9.57 -4.40 -13.12
C PRO A 129 -9.67 -3.51 -11.88
N ILE A 130 -8.92 -3.85 -10.84
CA ILE A 130 -8.77 -3.00 -9.66
C ILE A 130 -7.73 -1.93 -9.94
N ALA A 131 -8.08 -0.68 -9.63
CA ALA A 131 -7.19 0.45 -9.83
C ALA A 131 -5.96 0.35 -8.90
N GLY A 132 -4.77 0.37 -9.51
CA GLY A 132 -3.49 0.35 -8.81
C GLY A 132 -2.63 -0.87 -9.12
N GLY A 133 -1.41 -0.86 -8.60
CA GLY A 133 -0.51 -2.01 -8.62
C GLY A 133 -0.20 -2.39 -7.18
N PHE A 134 -0.39 -3.66 -6.85
CA PHE A 134 -0.22 -4.20 -5.52
C PHE A 134 1.16 -4.82 -5.36
N HIS A 135 1.79 -4.60 -4.21
CA HIS A 135 3.03 -5.27 -3.85
C HIS A 135 2.76 -6.68 -3.33
N GLU A 136 3.77 -7.55 -3.40
CA GLU A 136 3.65 -8.93 -2.94
C GLU A 136 3.21 -9.06 -1.48
N TYR A 137 3.72 -8.20 -0.58
CA TYR A 137 3.37 -8.21 0.84
C TYR A 137 1.93 -7.77 1.12
N GLU A 138 1.26 -7.15 0.15
CA GLU A 138 -0.14 -6.74 0.24
C GLU A 138 -1.09 -7.86 -0.19
N LEU A 139 -0.56 -9.01 -0.61
CA LEU A 139 -1.33 -10.13 -1.16
C LEU A 139 -1.17 -11.41 -0.33
N HIS A 140 -2.25 -12.18 -0.24
CA HIS A 140 -2.26 -13.50 0.39
C HIS A 140 -2.97 -14.52 -0.48
N HIS A 141 -2.36 -15.69 -0.66
CA HIS A 141 -2.97 -16.78 -1.45
C HIS A 141 -4.25 -17.30 -0.78
N VAL A 142 -5.26 -17.61 -1.57
CA VAL A 142 -6.52 -18.21 -1.11
C VAL A 142 -6.56 -19.68 -1.51
N ALA A 143 -6.75 -20.58 -0.54
CA ALA A 143 -6.86 -22.02 -0.82
C ALA A 143 -8.22 -22.39 -1.40
N ASN A 144 -9.31 -21.78 -0.91
CA ASN A 144 -10.68 -22.06 -1.30
C ASN A 144 -11.33 -20.79 -1.89
N PRO A 145 -11.13 -20.49 -3.18
CA PRO A 145 -11.64 -19.26 -3.80
C PRO A 145 -13.16 -19.25 -3.94
N ASP A 146 -13.81 -20.42 -3.94
CA ASP A 146 -15.26 -20.55 -4.14
C ASP A 146 -16.07 -20.44 -2.85
N VAL A 147 -15.40 -20.22 -1.70
CA VAL A 147 -16.06 -20.13 -0.39
C VAL A 147 -16.19 -18.66 0.02
N TYR A 148 -17.44 -18.21 0.15
CA TYR A 148 -17.78 -16.84 0.54
C TYR A 148 -18.44 -16.81 1.92
N LEU A 149 -18.06 -15.81 2.72
CA LEU A 149 -18.70 -15.60 4.02
C LEU A 149 -20.04 -14.88 3.83
N MET A 150 -21.08 -15.41 4.44
CA MET A 150 -22.38 -14.78 4.51
C MET A 150 -22.41 -13.73 5.62
N GLU A 151 -22.95 -12.54 5.34
CA GLU A 151 -23.25 -11.53 6.35
C GLU A 151 -24.62 -11.81 6.98
N LYS A 152 -25.65 -11.98 6.14
CA LYS A 152 -27.02 -12.28 6.60
C LYS A 152 -27.89 -12.84 5.49
N VAL A 153 -28.92 -13.58 5.88
CA VAL A 153 -30.04 -13.93 5.02
C VAL A 153 -31.04 -12.78 5.00
N ILE A 154 -31.42 -12.32 3.80
CA ILE A 154 -32.38 -11.23 3.60
C ILE A 154 -33.79 -11.79 3.41
N ARG A 155 -33.95 -12.85 2.60
CA ARG A 155 -35.24 -13.49 2.29
C ARG A 155 -35.10 -15.00 2.20
N LYS A 156 -36.22 -15.71 2.36
CA LYS A 156 -36.33 -17.16 2.18
C LYS A 156 -37.51 -17.45 1.25
N LYS A 157 -37.36 -18.39 0.33
CA LYS A 157 -38.41 -18.84 -0.58
C LYS A 157 -38.22 -20.33 -0.86
N GLY A 158 -39.12 -21.17 -0.33
CA GLY A 158 -38.95 -22.63 -0.43
C GLY A 158 -37.60 -23.07 0.12
N ASP A 159 -36.80 -23.74 -0.71
CA ASP A 159 -35.45 -24.23 -0.39
C ASP A 159 -34.30 -23.32 -0.81
N GLU A 160 -34.63 -22.10 -1.26
CA GLU A 160 -33.66 -21.07 -1.58
C GLU A 160 -33.67 -19.96 -0.53
N VAL A 161 -32.49 -19.36 -0.33
CA VAL A 161 -32.31 -18.17 0.51
C VAL A 161 -31.59 -17.08 -0.26
N TYR A 162 -32.06 -15.84 -0.10
CA TYR A 162 -31.43 -14.66 -0.69
C TYR A 162 -30.44 -14.07 0.29
N VAL A 163 -29.17 -14.04 -0.08
CA VAL A 163 -28.06 -13.80 0.85
C VAL A 163 -27.37 -12.47 0.58
N LYS A 164 -27.03 -11.78 1.67
CA LYS A 164 -26.04 -10.70 1.68
C LYS A 164 -24.67 -11.30 1.99
N TRP A 165 -23.74 -11.20 1.05
CA TRP A 165 -22.35 -11.64 1.24
C TRP A 165 -21.52 -10.61 1.99
N LEU A 166 -20.64 -11.08 2.88
CA LEU A 166 -19.84 -10.26 3.77
C LEU A 166 -18.75 -9.49 3.01
N GLY A 167 -18.84 -8.16 3.06
CA GLY A 167 -17.85 -7.26 2.47
C GLY A 167 -17.98 -7.06 0.95
N LEU A 168 -18.97 -7.67 0.31
CA LEU A 168 -19.38 -7.32 -1.05
C LEU A 168 -20.48 -6.26 -1.01
N ASP A 169 -20.73 -5.55 -2.11
CA ASP A 169 -21.85 -4.61 -2.21
C ASP A 169 -23.18 -5.33 -2.51
N LYS A 170 -24.31 -4.60 -2.57
CA LYS A 170 -25.64 -5.21 -2.75
C LYS A 170 -25.83 -5.86 -4.12
N SER A 171 -25.05 -5.47 -5.13
CA SER A 171 -25.17 -6.06 -6.47
C SER A 171 -24.71 -7.51 -6.53
N HIS A 172 -23.94 -7.98 -5.54
CA HIS A 172 -23.51 -9.38 -5.43
C HIS A 172 -24.52 -10.28 -4.71
N ASN A 173 -25.61 -9.72 -4.16
CA ASN A 173 -26.60 -10.52 -3.44
C ASN A 173 -27.28 -11.51 -4.40
N SER A 174 -27.33 -12.78 -4.00
CA SER A 174 -27.83 -13.87 -4.84
C SER A 174 -28.70 -14.85 -4.06
N TRP A 175 -29.51 -15.62 -4.79
CA TRP A 175 -30.23 -16.77 -4.26
C TRP A 175 -29.29 -17.97 -4.25
N ILE A 176 -29.26 -18.70 -3.14
CA ILE A 176 -28.54 -19.97 -3.00
C ILE A 176 -29.45 -21.02 -2.39
N HIS A 177 -29.21 -22.28 -2.73
CA HIS A 177 -29.88 -23.40 -2.10
C HIS A 177 -29.42 -23.56 -0.64
N LYS A 178 -30.34 -23.90 0.28
CA LYS A 178 -30.02 -24.07 1.71
C LYS A 178 -28.86 -25.04 1.97
N ASN A 179 -28.77 -26.10 1.17
CA ASN A 179 -27.72 -27.13 1.30
C ASN A 179 -26.31 -26.63 0.96
N ASN A 180 -26.17 -25.46 0.34
CA ASN A 180 -24.86 -24.86 0.04
C ASN A 180 -24.32 -24.00 1.20
N ILE A 181 -25.06 -23.91 2.30
CA ILE A 181 -24.63 -23.22 3.52
C ILE A 181 -23.96 -24.26 4.41
N LEU A 182 -22.67 -24.01 4.71
CA LEU A 182 -21.89 -24.77 5.68
C LEU A 182 -22.17 -24.31 7.11
#